data_AF-A0AA88RP55-F1
#
_entry.id   AF-A0AA88RP55-F1
#
_cell.length_a   1.000
_cell.length_b   1.000
_cell.length_c   1.000
_cell.angle_alpha   90.00
_cell.angle_beta   90.00
_cell.angle_gamma   90.00
#
_symmetry.space_group_name_H-M   'P 1'
#
loop_
_entity.id
_entity.type
_entity.pdbx_description
1 polymer ?
#
loop_
_entity_poly.entity_id
_entity_poly.type
_entity_poly.pdbx_seq_one_letter_code
_entity_poly.pdbx_strand_id
1 'polypeptide(L)'
;MSVWTMISAPFFGLLLGIPVQLYEATRGYLVGRTSIGIVCLILVLVYRYRRRHLSMDDSIESFLQGHNNFMPIRYSYSEIKQMTKCFNDKLGEGGYGSVFKAKLRSGRFVAVKLLGKSKASGQDFISEVGTIGRIHHVNVVQLIGFCAEGSKRALVYEFMPNASLDKFIFSGGEKKTPLSWDTIYEIALGVARGIEYLHRGCDMQILHFDIKPHNILLDENFVPKVSDFGLAKLYSTDASIVSLTAARGTLRYIAPELFYKYIGGVSFKADVYSFGMLLMEMVGRRKNVNACADHSSKIYFPSWIYDRIEQGGDMELGNVSEDVGKLARKMTLVALWCIQMKPMDRPSMSKVMGMLEGEVGLLQIPPKPTFYPQEVSVAEDHGISSSSSDIDISITN
;
A
#
# COMPACT_ATOMS: atom_id res chain seq x y z
N MET A 1 -64.78 17.63 4.30
CA MET A 1 -64.39 16.49 3.43
C MET A 1 -63.10 15.89 3.94
N SER A 2 -63.17 14.75 4.61
CA SER A 2 -62.16 13.68 4.60
C SER A 2 -62.68 12.57 5.52
N VAL A 3 -63.24 11.54 4.89
CA VAL A 3 -63.87 10.40 5.54
C VAL A 3 -62.76 9.48 6.05
N TRP A 4 -62.38 9.66 7.31
CA TRP A 4 -61.73 8.66 8.14
C TRP A 4 -62.75 8.19 9.16
N THR A 5 -63.32 7.00 8.98
CA THR A 5 -63.64 6.01 10.03
C THR A 5 -64.44 4.86 9.43
N MET A 6 -64.16 3.64 9.91
CA MET A 6 -64.91 2.40 9.72
C MET A 6 -64.93 1.81 8.31
N ILE A 7 -63.92 0.98 7.97
CA ILE A 7 -64.18 -0.39 7.49
C ILE A 7 -63.08 -1.31 8.08
N SER A 8 -63.49 -2.08 9.07
CA SER A 8 -62.82 -3.27 9.59
C SER A 8 -62.38 -4.22 8.47
N ALA A 9 -61.18 -4.77 8.60
CA ALA A 9 -60.74 -5.95 7.85
C ALA A 9 -61.68 -7.13 8.14
N PRO A 10 -62.72 -7.36 7.29
CA PRO A 10 -62.72 -8.55 6.45
C PRO A 10 -63.60 -8.37 5.19
N PHE A 11 -63.16 -7.65 4.16
CA PHE A 11 -63.96 -7.53 2.92
C PHE A 11 -63.16 -7.62 1.62
N PHE A 12 -62.02 -8.31 1.66
CA PHE A 12 -61.31 -8.76 0.44
C PHE A 12 -61.32 -10.30 0.27
N GLY A 13 -62.24 -10.98 0.95
CA GLY A 13 -62.38 -12.45 0.88
C GLY A 13 -63.47 -12.96 -0.07
N LEU A 14 -64.21 -12.09 -0.77
CA LEU A 14 -65.51 -12.45 -1.36
C LEU A 14 -65.60 -12.40 -2.89
N LEU A 15 -64.49 -12.56 -3.62
CA LEU A 15 -64.54 -12.78 -5.08
C LEU A 15 -63.91 -14.10 -5.56
N LEU A 16 -63.34 -14.94 -4.67
CA LEU A 16 -62.70 -16.22 -5.05
C LEU A 16 -63.00 -17.40 -4.12
N GLY A 17 -63.94 -17.29 -3.17
CA GLY A 17 -64.42 -18.44 -2.40
C GLY A 17 -63.38 -19.19 -1.56
N ILE A 18 -62.36 -18.49 -1.04
CA ILE A 18 -61.36 -19.08 -0.13
C ILE A 18 -61.80 -18.81 1.32
N PRO A 19 -62.04 -19.85 2.15
CA PRO A 19 -62.40 -19.67 3.57
C PRO A 19 -61.33 -18.86 4.30
N VAL A 20 -61.72 -17.93 5.19
CA VAL A 20 -60.78 -17.15 6.03
C VAL A 20 -59.81 -18.08 6.80
N GLN A 21 -60.27 -19.25 7.22
CA GLN A 21 -59.45 -20.31 7.83
C GLN A 21 -58.37 -20.85 6.88
N LEU A 22 -58.64 -20.94 5.58
CA LEU A 22 -57.68 -21.38 4.58
C LEU A 22 -56.62 -20.29 4.31
N TYR A 23 -56.99 -19.01 4.42
CA TYR A 23 -56.03 -17.89 4.35
C TYR A 23 -55.08 -17.87 5.56
N GLU A 24 -55.60 -18.06 6.78
CA GLU A 24 -54.73 -18.13 7.98
C GLU A 24 -53.83 -19.38 7.98
N ALA A 25 -54.34 -20.52 7.53
CA ALA A 25 -53.56 -21.76 7.40
C ALA A 25 -52.45 -21.64 6.35
N THR A 26 -52.75 -21.04 5.19
CA THR A 26 -51.75 -20.79 4.14
C THR A 26 -50.71 -19.75 4.56
N ARG A 27 -51.09 -18.72 5.32
CA ARG A 27 -50.17 -17.75 5.92
C ARG A 27 -49.25 -18.41 6.96
N GLY A 28 -49.78 -19.24 7.85
CA GLY A 28 -48.99 -20.00 8.82
C GLY A 28 -47.99 -20.95 8.17
N TYR A 29 -48.40 -21.66 7.11
CA TYR A 29 -47.53 -22.53 6.33
C TYR A 29 -46.40 -21.75 5.63
N LEU A 30 -46.73 -20.61 5.03
CA LEU A 30 -45.74 -19.76 4.36
C LEU A 30 -44.73 -19.18 5.36
N VAL A 31 -45.19 -18.71 6.52
CA VAL A 31 -44.33 -18.21 7.61
C VAL A 31 -43.45 -19.32 8.20
N GLY A 32 -43.97 -20.53 8.36
CA GLY A 32 -43.18 -21.68 8.82
C GLY A 32 -42.07 -22.04 7.84
N ARG A 33 -42.37 -22.07 6.53
CA ARG A 33 -41.39 -22.37 5.47
C ARG A 33 -40.30 -21.29 5.36
N THR A 34 -40.65 -20.02 5.44
CA THR A 34 -39.66 -18.93 5.42
C THR A 34 -38.78 -18.97 6.66
N SER A 35 -39.34 -19.28 7.84
CA SER A 35 -38.59 -19.42 9.08
C SER A 35 -37.56 -20.55 9.01
N ILE A 36 -37.96 -21.74 8.51
CA ILE A 36 -37.04 -22.86 8.31
C ILE A 36 -35.95 -22.50 7.28
N GLY A 37 -36.33 -21.83 6.18
CA GLY A 37 -35.39 -21.35 5.16
C GLY A 37 -34.33 -20.41 5.74
N ILE A 38 -34.74 -19.46 6.59
CA ILE A 38 -33.85 -18.52 7.27
C ILE A 38 -32.91 -19.26 8.23
N VAL A 39 -33.41 -20.23 9.01
CA VAL A 39 -32.58 -21.04 9.92
C VAL A 39 -31.54 -21.85 9.14
N CYS A 40 -31.95 -22.52 8.07
CA CYS A 40 -31.02 -23.26 7.20
C CYS A 40 -29.97 -22.33 6.57
N LEU A 41 -30.36 -21.14 6.12
CA LEU A 41 -29.43 -20.13 5.59
C LEU A 41 -28.42 -19.70 6.66
N ILE A 42 -28.87 -19.39 7.89
CA ILE A 42 -28.01 -19.04 9.01
C ILE A 42 -27.02 -20.17 9.31
N LEU A 43 -27.49 -21.43 9.36
CA LEU A 43 -26.62 -22.58 9.60
C LEU A 43 -25.55 -22.75 8.50
N VAL A 44 -25.93 -22.58 7.23
CA VAL A 44 -24.98 -22.61 6.10
C VAL A 44 -23.99 -21.46 6.18
N LEU A 45 -24.42 -20.25 6.56
CA LEU A 45 -23.55 -19.09 6.73
C LEU A 45 -22.56 -19.32 7.89
N VAL A 46 -23.03 -19.85 9.02
CA VAL A 46 -22.18 -20.21 10.18
C VAL A 46 -21.21 -21.32 9.80
N TYR A 47 -21.65 -22.36 9.12
CA TYR A 47 -20.78 -23.44 8.64
C TYR A 47 -19.71 -22.91 7.68
N ARG A 48 -20.10 -22.10 6.69
CA ARG A 48 -19.16 -21.48 5.74
C ARG A 48 -18.20 -20.52 6.44
N TYR A 49 -18.66 -19.78 7.43
CA TYR A 49 -17.82 -18.89 8.23
C TYR A 49 -16.78 -19.69 9.04
N ARG A 50 -17.22 -20.72 9.78
CA ARG A 50 -16.33 -21.61 10.55
C ARG A 50 -15.32 -22.34 9.67
N ARG A 51 -15.77 -22.92 8.55
CA ARG A 51 -14.88 -23.64 7.61
C ARG A 51 -13.83 -22.73 7.00
N ARG A 52 -14.19 -21.48 6.65
CA ARG A 52 -13.23 -20.48 6.17
C ARG A 52 -12.21 -20.09 7.24
N HIS A 53 -12.62 -19.98 8.49
CA HIS A 53 -11.71 -19.65 9.59
C HIS A 53 -10.72 -20.79 9.86
N LEU A 54 -11.21 -22.04 9.94
CA LEU A 54 -10.37 -23.22 10.14
C LEU A 54 -9.34 -23.38 9.02
N SER A 55 -9.77 -23.26 7.76
CA SER A 55 -8.85 -23.35 6.62
C SER A 55 -7.74 -22.30 6.62
N MET A 56 -7.98 -21.12 7.19
CA MET A 56 -6.97 -20.07 7.32
C MET A 56 -6.00 -20.34 8.47
N ASP A 57 -6.50 -20.91 9.58
CA ASP A 57 -5.65 -21.36 10.68
C ASP A 57 -4.73 -22.51 10.21
N ASP A 58 -5.28 -23.47 9.45
CA ASP A 58 -4.52 -24.60 8.87
C ASP A 58 -3.43 -24.13 7.89
N SER A 59 -3.72 -23.12 7.05
CA SER A 59 -2.71 -22.59 6.11
C SER A 59 -1.58 -21.87 6.83
N ILE A 60 -1.88 -21.19 7.95
CA ILE A 60 -0.85 -20.54 8.78
C ILE A 60 0.00 -21.58 9.49
N GLU A 61 -0.62 -22.58 10.12
CA GLU A 61 0.13 -23.59 10.87
C GLU A 61 1.01 -24.45 9.94
N SER A 62 0.50 -24.83 8.76
CA SER A 62 1.31 -25.51 7.75
C SER A 62 2.49 -24.66 7.25
N PHE A 63 2.29 -23.36 7.05
CA PHE A 63 3.39 -22.44 6.72
C PHE A 63 4.47 -22.41 7.81
N LEU A 64 4.06 -22.30 9.08
CA LEU A 64 4.98 -22.25 10.22
C LEU A 64 5.77 -23.56 10.39
N GLN A 65 5.13 -24.72 10.18
CA GLN A 65 5.79 -26.03 10.29
C GLN A 65 6.83 -26.29 9.18
N GLY A 66 6.65 -25.70 8.00
CA GLY A 66 7.56 -25.87 6.86
C GLY A 66 8.90 -25.10 6.96
N HIS A 67 9.05 -24.14 7.89
CA HIS A 67 10.13 -23.14 7.86
C HIS A 67 10.99 -23.07 9.15
N ASN A 68 11.28 -24.21 9.80
CA ASN A 68 11.80 -24.29 11.18
C ASN A 68 13.18 -23.67 11.47
N ASN A 69 14.08 -23.44 10.51
CA ASN A 69 15.49 -23.18 10.86
C ASN A 69 15.87 -21.69 11.08
N PHE A 70 14.99 -20.71 10.80
CA PHE A 70 15.31 -19.27 10.92
C PHE A 70 14.08 -18.39 11.24
N MET A 71 13.12 -18.90 12.02
CA MET A 71 11.90 -18.13 12.33
C MET A 71 12.11 -17.16 13.51
N PRO A 72 11.44 -16.00 13.51
CA PRO A 72 11.31 -15.14 14.68
C PRO A 72 10.69 -15.89 15.87
N ILE A 73 10.89 -15.38 17.08
CA ILE A 73 10.43 -16.02 18.32
C ILE A 73 8.90 -16.17 18.31
N ARG A 74 8.39 -17.40 18.46
CA ARG A 74 6.95 -17.67 18.63
C ARG A 74 6.57 -17.43 20.09
N TYR A 75 5.83 -16.36 20.34
CA TYR A 75 5.25 -16.03 21.65
C TYR A 75 3.83 -16.58 21.77
N SER A 76 3.46 -16.94 22.99
CA SER A 76 2.07 -17.20 23.35
C SER A 76 1.27 -15.91 23.48
N TYR A 77 -0.06 -15.97 23.34
CA TYR A 77 -0.90 -14.79 23.51
C TYR A 77 -0.87 -14.26 24.95
N SER A 78 -0.69 -15.14 25.93
CA SER A 78 -0.51 -14.74 27.34
C SER A 78 0.76 -13.92 27.53
N GLU A 79 1.88 -14.29 26.89
CA GLU A 79 3.11 -13.51 26.91
C GLU A 79 2.95 -12.16 26.22
N ILE A 80 2.27 -12.12 25.06
CA ILE A 80 1.93 -10.86 24.37
C ILE A 80 1.12 -9.94 25.28
N LYS A 81 0.10 -10.47 25.96
CA LYS A 81 -0.73 -9.71 26.91
C LYS A 81 0.09 -9.22 28.11
N GLN A 82 1.03 -10.04 28.60
CA GLN A 82 1.90 -9.68 29.71
C GLN A 82 2.87 -8.55 29.33
N MET A 83 3.60 -8.68 28.22
CA MET A 83 4.62 -7.70 27.80
C MET A 83 4.02 -6.33 27.42
N THR A 84 2.76 -6.32 26.97
CA THR A 84 1.99 -5.11 26.66
C THR A 84 1.22 -4.54 27.86
N LYS A 85 1.32 -5.17 29.05
CA LYS A 85 0.54 -4.81 30.25
C LYS A 85 -0.97 -4.73 29.95
N CYS A 86 -1.52 -5.78 29.32
CA CYS A 86 -2.90 -5.82 28.84
C CYS A 86 -3.23 -4.75 27.79
N PHE A 87 -2.31 -4.47 26.86
CA PHE A 87 -2.50 -3.52 25.76
C PHE A 87 -2.74 -2.07 26.21
N ASN A 88 -2.04 -1.64 27.27
CA ASN A 88 -2.30 -0.36 27.93
C ASN A 88 -1.68 0.85 27.21
N ASP A 89 -0.53 0.67 26.53
CA ASP A 89 0.21 1.77 25.90
C ASP A 89 0.08 1.68 24.37
N LYS A 90 -0.95 2.34 23.82
CA LYS A 90 -1.26 2.31 22.39
C LYS A 90 -0.45 3.37 21.64
N LEU A 91 0.33 2.93 20.66
CA LEU A 91 1.16 3.77 19.80
C LEU A 91 0.41 4.26 18.56
N GLY A 92 -0.56 3.48 18.07
CA GLY A 92 -1.34 3.82 16.88
C GLY A 92 -2.36 2.76 16.49
N GLU A 93 -3.19 3.10 15.52
CA GLU A 93 -4.18 2.20 14.91
C GLU A 93 -4.36 2.55 13.44
N GLY A 94 -4.52 1.52 12.60
CA GLY A 94 -4.77 1.66 11.17
C GLY A 94 -5.50 0.45 10.60
N GLY A 95 -5.61 0.38 9.27
CA GLY A 95 -6.35 -0.69 8.58
C GLY A 95 -5.85 -2.11 8.87
N TYR A 96 -4.59 -2.25 9.28
CA TYR A 96 -3.95 -3.53 9.60
C TYR A 96 -4.03 -3.91 11.08
N GLY A 97 -4.56 -3.05 11.95
CA GLY A 97 -4.73 -3.31 13.38
C GLY A 97 -4.17 -2.21 14.29
N SER A 98 -3.97 -2.57 15.56
CA SER A 98 -3.48 -1.65 16.61
C SER A 98 -2.06 -1.98 17.02
N VAL A 99 -1.23 -0.96 17.26
CA VAL A 99 0.17 -1.10 17.68
C VAL A 99 0.33 -0.61 19.11
N PHE A 100 1.05 -1.38 19.93
CA PHE A 100 1.25 -1.11 21.35
C PHE A 100 2.73 -1.11 21.71
N LYS A 101 3.12 -0.25 22.65
CA LYS A 101 4.44 -0.30 23.25
C LYS A 101 4.47 -1.43 24.28
N ALA A 102 5.55 -2.20 24.27
CA ALA A 102 5.75 -3.29 25.20
C ALA A 102 7.21 -3.36 25.64
N LYS A 103 7.46 -4.14 26.70
CA LYS A 103 8.80 -4.37 27.24
C LYS A 103 9.04 -5.87 27.35
N LEU A 104 10.10 -6.37 26.71
CA LEU A 104 10.54 -7.75 26.83
C LEU A 104 11.06 -8.03 28.25
N ARG A 105 11.17 -9.31 28.61
CA ARG A 105 11.78 -9.73 29.89
C ARG A 105 13.23 -9.25 30.03
N SER A 106 13.95 -9.14 28.92
CA SER A 106 15.30 -8.56 28.85
C SER A 106 15.36 -7.05 29.16
N GLY A 107 14.21 -6.38 29.23
CA GLY A 107 14.12 -4.95 29.44
C GLY A 107 14.11 -4.10 28.17
N ARG A 108 14.35 -4.70 26.99
CA ARG A 108 14.27 -4.01 25.70
C ARG A 108 12.82 -3.64 25.36
N PHE A 109 12.60 -2.41 24.90
CA PHE A 109 11.30 -1.97 24.39
C PHE A 109 11.04 -2.54 22.98
N VAL A 110 9.79 -2.91 22.74
CA VAL A 110 9.30 -3.47 21.47
C VAL A 110 7.95 -2.85 21.09
N ALA A 111 7.60 -2.94 19.82
CA ALA A 111 6.29 -2.57 19.29
C ALA A 111 5.50 -3.84 18.94
N VAL A 112 4.32 -4.01 19.54
CA VAL A 112 3.43 -5.15 19.31
C VAL A 112 2.28 -4.70 18.42
N LYS A 113 2.27 -5.16 17.16
CA LYS A 113 1.18 -4.96 16.20
C LYS A 113 0.19 -6.11 16.36
N LEU A 114 -0.97 -5.84 16.96
CA LEU A 114 -2.11 -6.76 16.99
C LEU A 114 -2.88 -6.65 15.67
N LEU A 115 -2.96 -7.75 14.93
CA LEU A 115 -3.70 -7.77 13.67
C LEU A 115 -5.20 -7.95 13.93
N GLY A 116 -6.02 -7.19 13.20
CA GLY A 116 -7.49 -7.25 13.30
C GLY A 116 -8.07 -8.55 12.75
N LYS A 117 -9.35 -8.85 13.06
CA LYS A 117 -10.05 -10.09 12.66
C LYS A 117 -10.43 -10.19 11.18
N SER A 118 -9.94 -9.29 10.32
CA SER A 118 -10.31 -9.28 8.89
C SER A 118 -9.64 -10.43 8.15
N LYS A 119 -10.22 -10.90 7.04
CA LYS A 119 -9.60 -11.98 6.22
C LYS A 119 -8.27 -11.57 5.58
N ALA A 120 -8.05 -10.28 5.35
CA ALA A 120 -6.78 -9.77 4.85
C ALA A 120 -5.63 -10.03 5.84
N SER A 121 -5.93 -9.99 7.15
CA SER A 121 -4.92 -10.17 8.21
C SER A 121 -4.14 -11.49 8.13
N GLY A 122 -4.75 -12.58 7.67
CA GLY A 122 -4.08 -13.88 7.60
C GLY A 122 -3.03 -13.96 6.49
N GLN A 123 -3.34 -13.44 5.31
CA GLN A 123 -2.40 -13.42 4.20
C GLN A 123 -1.29 -12.39 4.43
N ASP A 124 -1.63 -11.23 4.99
CA ASP A 124 -0.67 -10.19 5.36
C ASP A 124 0.27 -10.71 6.46
N PHE A 125 -0.26 -11.45 7.45
CA PHE A 125 0.54 -12.11 8.48
C PHE A 125 1.54 -13.11 7.89
N ILE A 126 1.09 -14.00 6.98
CA ILE A 126 2.00 -14.97 6.32
C ILE A 126 3.04 -14.22 5.50
N SER A 127 2.64 -13.18 4.75
CA SER A 127 3.56 -12.34 3.97
C SER A 127 4.62 -11.73 4.87
N GLU A 128 4.22 -11.14 6.00
CA GLU A 128 5.12 -10.44 6.90
C GLU A 128 6.06 -11.42 7.61
N VAL A 129 5.54 -12.47 8.27
CA VAL A 129 6.37 -13.48 8.94
C VAL A 129 7.30 -14.21 7.96
N GLY A 130 6.82 -14.50 6.75
CA GLY A 130 7.61 -15.20 5.73
C GLY A 130 8.62 -14.35 4.99
N THR A 131 8.40 -13.03 4.91
CA THR A 131 9.33 -12.10 4.25
C THR A 131 10.34 -11.55 5.25
N ILE A 132 9.89 -10.81 6.27
CA ILE A 132 10.77 -10.05 7.15
C ILE A 132 11.40 -10.91 8.25
N GLY A 133 10.86 -12.10 8.53
CA GLY A 133 11.36 -12.96 9.59
C GLY A 133 12.82 -13.42 9.42
N ARG A 134 13.36 -13.30 8.20
CA ARG A 134 14.74 -13.68 7.84
C ARG A 134 15.63 -12.48 7.52
N ILE A 135 15.08 -11.27 7.53
CA ILE A 135 15.77 -10.06 7.10
C ILE A 135 16.43 -9.38 8.28
N HIS A 136 17.71 -9.07 8.13
CA HIS A 136 18.48 -8.30 9.09
C HIS A 136 19.27 -7.23 8.34
N HIS A 137 18.80 -5.99 8.39
CA HIS A 137 19.45 -4.85 7.75
C HIS A 137 19.26 -3.59 8.59
N VAL A 138 20.27 -2.72 8.63
CA VAL A 138 20.24 -1.49 9.45
C VAL A 138 19.09 -0.55 9.09
N ASN A 139 18.67 -0.55 7.81
CA ASN A 139 17.56 0.26 7.30
C ASN A 139 16.26 -0.51 7.04
N VAL A 140 16.07 -1.68 7.65
CA VAL A 140 14.81 -2.43 7.63
C VAL A 140 14.42 -2.78 9.06
N VAL A 141 13.14 -2.64 9.41
CA VAL A 141 12.67 -2.91 10.77
C VAL A 141 12.84 -4.40 11.10
N GLN A 142 13.34 -4.72 12.28
CA GLN A 142 13.52 -6.10 12.70
C GLN A 142 12.22 -6.69 13.27
N LEU A 143 11.74 -7.79 12.68
CA LEU A 143 10.72 -8.65 13.29
C LEU A 143 11.38 -9.57 14.32
N ILE A 144 11.13 -9.33 15.59
CA ILE A 144 11.71 -10.09 16.71
C ILE A 144 10.93 -11.39 16.95
N GLY A 145 9.61 -11.34 16.77
CA GLY A 145 8.76 -12.49 17.03
C GLY A 145 7.32 -12.30 16.58
N PHE A 146 6.51 -13.33 16.76
CA PHE A 146 5.10 -13.33 16.39
C PHE A 146 4.28 -14.16 17.37
N CYS A 147 2.96 -13.98 17.35
CA CYS A 147 1.99 -14.85 18.02
C CYS A 147 0.96 -15.32 17.00
N ALA A 148 0.71 -16.62 16.98
CA ALA A 148 -0.34 -17.24 16.18
C ALA A 148 -1.07 -18.30 17.03
N GLU A 149 -2.18 -17.89 17.66
CA GLU A 149 -3.07 -18.75 18.45
C GLU A 149 -4.54 -18.52 18.07
N GLY A 150 -5.17 -19.50 17.40
CA GLY A 150 -6.58 -19.40 16.99
C GLY A 150 -6.82 -18.18 16.10
N SER A 151 -7.69 -17.24 16.49
CA SER A 151 -7.89 -15.97 15.75
C SER A 151 -6.94 -14.84 16.18
N LYS A 152 -6.06 -15.07 17.16
CA LYS A 152 -5.19 -14.06 17.74
C LYS A 152 -3.88 -14.05 16.98
N ARG A 153 -3.58 -12.92 16.35
CA ARG A 153 -2.35 -12.71 15.59
C ARG A 153 -1.66 -11.45 16.06
N ALA A 154 -0.37 -11.55 16.34
CA ALA A 154 0.46 -10.42 16.74
C ALA A 154 1.84 -10.53 16.11
N LEU A 155 2.46 -9.38 15.88
CA LEU A 155 3.82 -9.25 15.39
C LEU A 155 4.59 -8.34 16.35
N VAL A 156 5.82 -8.73 16.69
CA VAL A 156 6.66 -8.07 17.69
C VAL A 156 7.88 -7.52 16.98
N TYR A 157 7.97 -6.19 16.88
CA TYR A 157 9.07 -5.47 16.24
C TYR A 157 9.97 -4.79 17.25
N GLU A 158 11.18 -4.44 16.83
CA GLU A 158 11.94 -3.42 17.54
C GLU A 158 11.14 -2.11 17.68
N PHE A 159 11.29 -1.43 18.82
CA PHE A 159 10.60 -0.17 19.07
C PHE A 159 11.34 1.01 18.43
N MET A 160 10.61 1.86 17.72
CA MET A 160 11.13 3.02 17.00
C MET A 160 10.67 4.31 17.70
N PRO A 161 11.50 4.92 18.57
CA PRO A 161 11.07 6.00 19.48
C PRO A 161 10.65 7.29 18.77
N ASN A 162 11.22 7.58 17.59
CA ASN A 162 10.86 8.79 16.86
C ASN A 162 9.59 8.62 15.99
N ALA A 163 9.04 7.41 15.92
CA ALA A 163 7.88 7.03 15.10
C ALA A 163 8.16 7.25 13.59
N SER A 164 7.11 7.46 12.81
CA SER A 164 7.16 7.52 11.35
C SER A 164 7.59 8.89 10.79
N LEU A 165 8.20 8.88 9.60
CA LEU A 165 8.76 10.05 8.92
C LEU A 165 7.70 11.11 8.55
N ASP A 166 6.45 10.69 8.28
CA ASP A 166 5.33 11.59 8.00
C ASP A 166 5.13 12.66 9.07
N LYS A 167 5.48 12.37 10.33
CA LYS A 167 5.39 13.31 11.46
C LYS A 167 6.40 14.46 11.39
N PHE A 168 7.42 14.36 10.55
CA PHE A 168 8.53 15.32 10.47
C PHE A 168 8.59 16.10 9.17
N ILE A 169 8.03 15.56 8.07
CA ILE A 169 8.17 16.17 6.74
C ILE A 169 6.99 17.06 6.35
N PHE A 170 5.81 16.90 6.95
CA PHE A 170 4.65 17.72 6.59
C PHE A 170 4.50 18.94 7.50
N SER A 171 4.45 20.13 6.88
CA SER A 171 4.18 21.39 7.54
C SER A 171 2.79 21.36 8.21
N GLY A 172 2.73 21.32 9.54
CA GLY A 172 1.48 21.29 10.34
C GLY A 172 1.23 20.02 11.17
N GLY A 173 2.16 19.07 11.20
CA GLY A 173 2.12 17.92 12.13
C GLY A 173 2.34 18.31 13.59
N GLU A 174 1.96 17.42 14.52
CA GLU A 174 2.11 17.60 15.97
C GLU A 174 3.52 18.03 16.39
N LYS A 175 3.69 19.31 16.79
CA LYS A 175 4.70 19.90 17.70
C LYS A 175 6.17 19.41 17.64
N LYS A 176 6.62 18.70 16.61
CA LYS A 176 8.02 18.31 16.44
C LYS A 176 8.73 19.34 15.57
N THR A 177 9.92 19.74 15.99
CA THR A 177 10.81 20.59 15.20
C THR A 177 11.08 19.93 13.85
N PRO A 178 10.97 20.67 12.74
CA PRO A 178 11.32 20.16 11.42
C PRO A 178 12.76 19.62 11.40
N LEU A 179 12.98 18.52 10.70
CA LEU A 179 14.33 17.97 10.55
C LEU A 179 15.22 18.89 9.71
N SER A 180 16.52 18.86 10.03
CA SER A 180 17.54 19.52 9.21
C SER A 180 17.60 18.90 7.81
N TRP A 181 18.08 19.66 6.83
CA TRP A 181 18.23 19.16 5.47
C TRP A 181 19.23 18.00 5.37
N ASP A 182 20.32 18.05 6.13
CA ASP A 182 21.30 16.96 6.18
C ASP A 182 20.66 15.68 6.73
N THR A 183 19.88 15.79 7.82
CA THR A 183 19.15 14.65 8.37
C THR A 183 18.14 14.08 7.38
N ILE A 184 17.39 14.93 6.66
CA ILE A 184 16.44 14.50 5.63
C ILE A 184 17.15 13.73 4.51
N TYR A 185 18.32 14.20 4.10
CA TYR A 185 19.10 13.54 3.07
C TYR A 185 19.71 12.21 3.54
N GLU A 186 20.23 12.14 4.77
CA GLU A 186 20.68 10.86 5.36
C GLU A 186 19.54 9.86 5.50
N ILE A 187 18.33 10.34 5.83
CA ILE A 187 17.12 9.52 5.81
C ILE A 187 16.84 9.00 4.40
N ALA A 188 16.92 9.84 3.37
CA ALA A 188 16.71 9.42 1.98
C ALA A 188 17.71 8.34 1.55
N LEU A 189 18.99 8.51 1.88
CA LEU A 189 20.04 7.52 1.63
C LEU A 189 19.79 6.22 2.38
N GLY A 190 19.44 6.29 3.66
CA GLY A 190 19.14 5.11 4.46
C GLY A 190 17.93 4.33 3.92
N VAL A 191 16.87 5.01 3.51
CA VAL A 191 15.73 4.36 2.85
C VAL A 191 16.16 3.72 1.54
N ALA A 192 16.97 4.40 0.72
CA ALA A 192 17.47 3.85 -0.53
C ALA A 192 18.29 2.56 -0.32
N ARG A 193 19.17 2.55 0.68
CA ARG A 193 19.92 1.35 1.10
C ARG A 193 19.00 0.21 1.54
N GLY A 194 17.97 0.53 2.34
CA GLY A 194 16.97 -0.45 2.77
C GLY A 194 16.25 -1.10 1.59
N ILE A 195 15.81 -0.32 0.61
CA ILE A 195 15.09 -0.84 -0.57
C ILE A 195 16.05 -1.62 -1.49
N GLU A 196 17.28 -1.15 -1.69
CA GLU A 196 18.27 -1.87 -2.50
C GLU A 196 18.58 -3.25 -1.92
N TYR A 197 18.74 -3.33 -0.60
CA TYR A 197 18.91 -4.60 0.11
C TYR A 197 17.72 -5.55 -0.11
N LEU A 198 16.47 -5.06 -0.09
CA LEU A 198 15.30 -5.88 -0.40
C LEU A 198 15.29 -6.37 -1.85
N HIS A 199 15.76 -5.55 -2.79
CA HIS A 199 15.74 -5.88 -4.22
C HIS A 199 16.84 -6.85 -4.64
N ARG A 200 18.02 -6.77 -4.00
CA ARG A 200 19.24 -7.48 -4.44
C ARG A 200 20.09 -8.10 -3.34
N GLY A 201 19.93 -7.66 -2.09
CA GLY A 201 20.72 -8.14 -0.95
C GLY A 201 20.17 -9.39 -0.27
N CYS A 202 19.03 -9.91 -0.72
CA CYS A 202 18.38 -11.11 -0.21
C CYS A 202 18.44 -12.25 -1.24
N ASP A 203 18.38 -13.51 -0.78
CA ASP A 203 18.37 -14.70 -1.65
C ASP A 203 17.18 -14.70 -2.63
N MET A 204 16.09 -14.05 -2.23
CA MET A 204 14.92 -13.78 -3.06
C MET A 204 14.72 -12.27 -3.14
N GLN A 205 14.30 -11.79 -4.31
CA GLN A 205 13.90 -10.40 -4.47
C GLN A 205 12.62 -10.14 -3.69
N ILE A 206 12.62 -9.09 -2.86
CA ILE A 206 11.46 -8.68 -2.07
C ILE A 206 10.93 -7.36 -2.61
N LEU A 207 9.69 -7.38 -3.08
CA LEU A 207 8.95 -6.19 -3.48
C LEU A 207 8.08 -5.71 -2.33
N HIS A 208 8.23 -4.45 -1.92
CA HIS A 208 7.56 -3.90 -0.75
C HIS A 208 6.14 -3.44 -1.05
N PHE A 209 5.92 -2.76 -2.18
CA PHE A 209 4.66 -2.19 -2.67
C PHE A 209 3.98 -1.10 -1.82
N ASP A 210 4.49 -0.81 -0.61
CA ASP A 210 3.94 0.25 0.25
C ASP A 210 4.99 1.21 0.82
N ILE A 211 5.97 1.61 -0.03
CA ILE A 211 6.95 2.63 0.36
C ILE A 211 6.28 4.01 0.41
N LYS A 212 6.23 4.60 1.60
CA LYS A 212 5.62 5.91 1.87
C LYS A 212 6.12 6.45 3.22
N PRO A 213 6.01 7.77 3.50
CA PRO A 213 6.52 8.36 4.74
C PRO A 213 6.01 7.69 6.04
N HIS A 214 4.77 7.23 6.04
CA HIS A 214 4.17 6.55 7.20
C HIS A 214 4.87 5.21 7.54
N ASN A 215 5.42 4.53 6.53
CA ASN A 215 6.07 3.23 6.67
C ASN A 215 7.60 3.34 6.82
N ILE A 216 8.14 4.56 6.92
CA ILE A 216 9.55 4.80 7.26
C ILE A 216 9.60 5.19 8.73
N LEU A 217 10.07 4.28 9.58
CA LEU A 217 10.20 4.52 11.03
C LEU A 217 11.61 5.03 11.35
N LEU A 218 11.72 5.87 12.38
CA LEU A 218 12.97 6.51 12.79
C LEU A 218 13.37 6.04 14.18
N ASP A 219 14.62 5.60 14.31
CA ASP A 219 15.19 5.22 15.61
C ASP A 219 15.56 6.45 16.44
N GLU A 220 16.21 6.25 17.59
CA GLU A 220 16.66 7.34 18.48
C GLU A 220 17.62 8.35 17.83
N ASN A 221 18.38 7.91 16.82
CA ASN A 221 19.37 8.71 16.10
C ASN A 221 18.85 9.16 14.72
N PHE A 222 17.54 9.05 14.48
CA PHE A 222 16.90 9.34 13.18
C PHE A 222 17.39 8.45 12.03
N VAL A 223 17.97 7.28 12.32
CA VAL A 223 18.27 6.28 11.28
C VAL A 223 16.94 5.69 10.78
N PRO A 224 16.70 5.71 9.46
CA PRO A 224 15.44 5.25 8.91
C PRO A 224 15.39 3.73 8.79
N LYS A 225 14.22 3.16 9.04
CA LYS A 225 13.91 1.74 8.79
C LYS A 225 12.61 1.59 8.02
N VAL A 226 12.69 0.89 6.89
CA VAL A 226 11.52 0.48 6.11
C VAL A 226 10.72 -0.52 6.93
N SER A 227 9.39 -0.34 7.00
CA SER A 227 8.47 -1.13 7.80
C SER A 227 7.16 -1.43 7.06
N ASP A 228 6.32 -2.27 7.67
CA ASP A 228 5.01 -2.68 7.16
C ASP A 228 5.07 -3.54 5.88
N PHE A 229 5.46 -4.80 6.05
CA PHE A 229 5.66 -5.77 4.97
C PHE A 229 4.38 -6.55 4.64
N GLY A 230 3.20 -6.10 5.09
CA GLY A 230 1.94 -6.79 4.87
C GLY A 230 1.61 -7.01 3.39
N LEU A 231 2.01 -6.07 2.53
CA LEU A 231 1.82 -6.17 1.07
C LEU A 231 3.01 -6.79 0.33
N ALA A 232 4.10 -7.09 1.04
CA ALA A 232 5.35 -7.51 0.42
C ALA A 232 5.24 -8.88 -0.25
N LYS A 233 6.06 -9.11 -1.28
CA LYS A 233 6.11 -10.38 -2.03
C LYS A 233 7.53 -10.78 -2.37
N LEU A 234 7.81 -12.08 -2.25
CA LEU A 234 9.07 -12.70 -2.63
C LEU A 234 9.00 -13.22 -4.06
N TYR A 235 10.05 -12.96 -4.83
CA TYR A 235 10.23 -13.43 -6.20
C TYR A 235 11.63 -14.02 -6.37
N SER A 236 11.77 -14.92 -7.34
CA SER A 236 13.11 -15.35 -7.77
C SER A 236 13.88 -14.16 -8.29
N THR A 237 15.18 -14.10 -7.99
CA THR A 237 16.08 -13.04 -8.46
C THR A 237 16.17 -12.96 -9.99
N ASP A 238 15.89 -14.08 -10.68
CA ASP A 238 15.86 -14.16 -12.15
C ASP A 238 14.55 -13.66 -12.77
N ALA A 239 13.50 -13.42 -11.97
CA ALA A 239 12.20 -13.00 -12.47
C ALA A 239 12.21 -11.49 -12.79
N SER A 240 12.04 -11.15 -14.07
CA SER A 240 11.99 -9.75 -14.52
C SER A 240 10.60 -9.12 -14.40
N ILE A 241 9.54 -9.93 -14.49
CA ILE A 241 8.14 -9.49 -14.42
C ILE A 241 7.39 -10.33 -13.41
N VAL A 242 6.63 -9.64 -12.58
CA VAL A 242 5.83 -10.17 -11.50
C VAL A 242 4.36 -10.23 -11.90
N SER A 243 3.74 -11.40 -11.71
CA SER A 243 2.30 -11.54 -11.84
C SER A 243 1.59 -11.12 -10.54
N LEU A 244 0.78 -10.07 -10.62
CA LEU A 244 -0.11 -9.64 -9.54
C LEU A 244 -1.56 -9.96 -9.85
N THR A 245 -2.25 -10.57 -8.88
CA THR A 245 -3.67 -10.90 -8.94
C THR A 245 -4.57 -9.68 -8.71
N ALA A 246 -4.06 -8.62 -8.08
CA ALA A 246 -4.75 -7.36 -7.84
C ALA A 246 -3.73 -6.22 -7.63
N ALA A 247 -4.12 -4.99 -7.95
CA ALA A 247 -3.34 -3.81 -7.59
C ALA A 247 -3.24 -3.68 -6.06
N ARG A 248 -2.06 -3.30 -5.57
CA ARG A 248 -1.73 -3.15 -4.15
C ARG A 248 -0.95 -1.86 -3.92
N GLY A 249 -1.01 -1.34 -2.71
CA GLY A 249 -0.26 -0.16 -2.26
C GLY A 249 -1.16 1.00 -1.85
N THR A 250 -0.53 2.09 -1.42
CA THR A 250 -1.23 3.31 -1.02
C THR A 250 -1.41 4.26 -2.20
N LEU A 251 -2.65 4.69 -2.43
CA LEU A 251 -3.00 5.68 -3.46
C LEU A 251 -2.04 6.88 -3.39
N ARG A 252 -1.50 7.31 -4.55
CA ARG A 252 -0.41 8.30 -4.78
C ARG A 252 1.02 7.74 -4.83
N TYR A 253 1.32 6.61 -4.21
CA TYR A 253 2.64 5.97 -4.31
C TYR A 253 2.64 4.78 -5.28
N ILE A 254 1.45 4.29 -5.66
CA ILE A 254 1.32 3.18 -6.59
C ILE A 254 1.86 3.57 -7.97
N ALA A 255 2.76 2.73 -8.48
CA ALA A 255 3.35 2.92 -9.79
C ALA A 255 2.32 2.72 -10.93
N PRO A 256 2.39 3.52 -12.01
CA PRO A 256 1.41 3.51 -13.11
C PRO A 256 1.15 2.13 -13.72
N GLU A 257 2.17 1.28 -13.85
CA GLU A 257 2.07 -0.05 -14.46
C GLU A 257 1.19 -1.04 -13.67
N LEU A 258 0.89 -0.76 -12.40
CA LEU A 258 -0.07 -1.55 -11.62
C LEU A 258 -1.52 -1.32 -12.09
N PHE A 259 -1.79 -0.19 -12.74
CA PHE A 259 -3.09 0.12 -13.35
C PHE A 259 -3.06 -0.04 -14.87
N TYR A 260 -2.00 0.42 -15.51
CA TYR A 260 -1.82 0.44 -16.96
C TYR A 260 -0.88 -0.68 -17.39
N LYS A 261 -1.37 -1.91 -17.51
CA LYS A 261 -0.52 -3.08 -17.84
C LYS A 261 0.19 -3.00 -19.19
N TYR A 262 -0.25 -2.14 -20.11
CA TYR A 262 0.34 -1.96 -21.43
C TYR A 262 1.63 -1.13 -21.44
N ILE A 263 1.92 -0.36 -20.38
CA ILE A 263 3.16 0.45 -20.30
C ILE A 263 4.35 -0.33 -19.72
N GLY A 264 4.13 -1.56 -19.22
CA GLY A 264 5.18 -2.44 -18.73
C GLY A 264 4.68 -3.46 -17.70
N GLY A 265 5.52 -4.47 -17.44
CA GLY A 265 5.29 -5.45 -16.37
C GLY A 265 5.66 -4.91 -14.99
N VAL A 266 4.97 -5.41 -13.95
CA VAL A 266 5.29 -5.07 -12.56
C VAL A 266 6.64 -5.70 -12.19
N SER A 267 7.51 -4.93 -11.55
CA SER A 267 8.84 -5.36 -11.11
C SER A 267 9.28 -4.53 -9.89
N PHE A 268 10.53 -4.67 -9.46
CA PHE A 268 11.16 -3.81 -8.43
C PHE A 268 11.11 -2.31 -8.76
N LYS A 269 10.87 -1.95 -10.03
CA LYS A 269 10.64 -0.57 -10.45
C LYS A 269 9.38 0.08 -9.86
N ALA A 270 8.44 -0.71 -9.35
CA ALA A 270 7.27 -0.18 -8.64
C ALA A 270 7.67 0.46 -7.29
N ASP A 271 8.61 -0.17 -6.57
CA ASP A 271 9.16 0.40 -5.33
C ASP A 271 10.05 1.61 -5.62
N VAL A 272 10.79 1.60 -6.74
CA VAL A 272 11.57 2.77 -7.19
C VAL A 272 10.66 3.97 -7.42
N TYR A 273 9.52 3.78 -8.08
CA TYR A 273 8.53 4.85 -8.27
C TYR A 273 8.01 5.39 -6.93
N SER A 274 7.66 4.48 -6.01
CA SER A 274 7.18 4.83 -4.67
C SER A 274 8.23 5.62 -3.88
N PHE A 275 9.51 5.24 -4.00
CA PHE A 275 10.65 5.97 -3.43
C PHE A 275 10.81 7.37 -4.04
N GLY A 276 10.65 7.51 -5.37
CA GLY A 276 10.65 8.83 -6.02
C GLY A 276 9.55 9.74 -5.49
N MET A 277 8.34 9.21 -5.30
CA MET A 277 7.23 9.96 -4.71
C MET A 277 7.50 10.35 -3.25
N LEU A 278 8.14 9.48 -2.47
CA LEU A 278 8.61 9.77 -1.11
C LEU A 278 9.62 10.93 -1.11
N LEU A 279 10.64 10.89 -1.98
CA LEU A 279 11.62 11.97 -2.10
C LEU A 279 10.98 13.31 -2.45
N MET A 280 9.97 13.31 -3.34
CA MET A 280 9.23 14.52 -3.69
C MET A 280 8.55 15.15 -2.47
N GLU A 281 7.94 14.34 -1.59
CA GLU A 281 7.31 14.85 -0.37
C GLU A 281 8.34 15.33 0.66
N MET A 282 9.48 14.65 0.76
CA MET A 282 10.58 15.06 1.64
C MET A 282 11.13 16.43 1.25
N VAL A 283 11.35 16.66 -0.04
CA VAL A 283 11.85 17.93 -0.57
C VAL A 283 10.78 19.02 -0.51
N GLY A 284 9.55 18.71 -0.93
CA GLY A 284 8.46 19.68 -0.94
C GLY A 284 7.93 20.07 0.44
N ARG A 285 8.27 19.29 1.49
CA ARG A 285 7.74 19.42 2.87
C ARG A 285 6.22 19.53 2.95
N ARG A 286 5.55 18.93 1.96
CA ARG A 286 4.12 18.98 1.70
C ARG A 286 3.69 17.71 0.97
N LYS A 287 2.40 17.42 1.00
CA LYS A 287 1.84 16.32 0.20
C LYS A 287 1.88 16.67 -1.29
N ASN A 288 2.13 15.69 -2.15
CA ASN A 288 2.33 15.93 -3.59
C ASN A 288 1.11 16.49 -4.34
N VAL A 289 -0.10 16.33 -3.78
CA VAL A 289 -1.35 16.87 -4.33
C VAL A 289 -1.93 17.91 -3.37
N ASN A 290 -1.96 19.16 -3.80
CA ASN A 290 -2.59 20.25 -3.05
C ASN A 290 -3.93 20.61 -3.70
N ALA A 291 -5.02 20.00 -3.20
CA ALA A 291 -6.38 20.30 -3.65
C ALA A 291 -6.85 21.75 -3.38
N CYS A 292 -6.06 22.52 -2.64
CA CYS A 292 -6.35 23.89 -2.21
C CYS A 292 -5.37 24.92 -2.82
N ALA A 293 -4.66 24.57 -3.91
CA ALA A 293 -3.75 25.49 -4.57
C ALA A 293 -4.51 26.46 -5.50
N ASP A 294 -4.31 27.77 -5.32
CA ASP A 294 -4.99 28.84 -6.07
C ASP A 294 -4.69 28.85 -7.58
N HIS A 295 -3.71 28.08 -8.05
CA HIS A 295 -3.30 28.00 -9.46
C HIS A 295 -3.16 26.54 -9.91
N SER A 296 -3.71 26.21 -11.08
CA SER A 296 -3.74 24.84 -11.63
C SER A 296 -2.36 24.20 -11.80
N SER A 297 -1.33 25.00 -12.06
CA SER A 297 0.06 24.56 -12.22
C SER A 297 0.73 24.08 -10.93
N LYS A 298 0.16 24.38 -9.74
CA LYS A 298 0.69 23.94 -8.42
C LYS A 298 -0.01 22.69 -7.86
N ILE A 299 -0.99 22.13 -8.59
CA ILE A 299 -1.82 21.01 -8.13
C ILE A 299 -0.98 19.73 -7.98
N TYR A 300 -0.06 19.47 -8.92
CA TYR A 300 0.83 18.31 -8.89
C TYR A 300 2.29 18.74 -8.73
N PHE A 301 2.84 18.52 -7.54
CA PHE A 301 4.16 19.01 -7.16
C PHE A 301 5.30 18.56 -8.11
N PRO A 302 5.36 17.30 -8.59
CA PRO A 302 6.43 16.88 -9.50
C PRO A 302 6.44 17.59 -10.86
N SER A 303 5.29 17.90 -11.45
CA SER A 303 5.25 18.68 -12.69
C SER A 303 5.63 20.14 -12.44
N TRP A 304 5.17 20.71 -11.32
CA TRP A 304 5.49 22.09 -10.97
C TRP A 304 6.98 22.31 -10.75
N ILE A 305 7.63 21.41 -9.99
CA ILE A 305 9.07 21.53 -9.69
C ILE A 305 9.93 21.26 -10.93
N TYR A 306 9.46 20.40 -11.84
CA TYR A 306 10.11 20.18 -13.13
C TYR A 306 10.22 21.48 -13.94
N ASP A 307 9.09 22.17 -14.12
CA ASP A 307 9.03 23.42 -14.90
C ASP A 307 9.93 24.51 -14.29
N ARG A 308 10.04 24.54 -12.96
CA ARG A 308 10.97 25.45 -12.25
C ARG A 308 12.43 25.13 -12.55
N ILE A 309 12.83 23.86 -12.47
CA ILE A 309 14.21 23.43 -12.70
C ILE A 309 14.61 23.69 -14.16
N GLU A 310 13.73 23.40 -15.11
CA GLU A 310 13.97 23.62 -16.54
C GLU A 310 14.16 25.12 -16.86
N GLN A 311 13.40 25.99 -16.20
CA GLN A 311 13.51 27.45 -16.35
C GLN A 311 14.70 28.07 -15.60
N GLY A 312 15.55 27.26 -14.94
CA GLY A 312 16.66 27.74 -14.14
C GLY A 312 16.26 28.46 -12.85
N GLY A 313 15.00 28.30 -12.41
CA GLY A 313 14.49 28.89 -11.18
C GLY A 313 14.98 28.17 -9.92
N ASP A 314 15.05 28.90 -8.81
CA ASP A 314 15.28 28.32 -7.49
C ASP A 314 14.03 27.55 -7.00
N MET A 315 14.23 26.55 -6.15
CA MET A 315 13.19 25.66 -5.63
C MET A 315 12.32 26.31 -4.54
N GLU A 316 12.44 27.63 -4.32
CA GLU A 316 11.70 28.42 -3.33
C GLU A 316 11.79 27.82 -1.91
N LEU A 317 12.98 27.32 -1.53
CA LEU A 317 13.23 26.69 -0.23
C LEU A 317 13.36 27.69 0.94
N GLY A 318 13.20 28.99 0.65
CA GLY A 318 13.51 30.09 1.57
C GLY A 318 14.99 30.46 1.55
N ASN A 319 15.46 31.24 2.52
CA ASN A 319 16.88 31.58 2.68
C ASN A 319 17.65 30.36 3.22
N VAL A 320 17.95 29.39 2.35
CA VAL A 320 18.78 28.23 2.66
C VAL A 320 20.21 28.43 2.17
N SER A 321 21.17 27.71 2.79
CA SER A 321 22.56 27.68 2.31
C SER A 321 22.64 27.12 0.88
N GLU A 322 23.68 27.51 0.14
CA GLU A 322 23.95 26.99 -1.21
C GLU A 322 24.07 25.45 -1.21
N ASP A 323 24.70 24.88 -0.18
CA ASP A 323 24.87 23.42 -0.04
C ASP A 323 23.53 22.71 0.14
N VAL A 324 22.61 23.32 0.88
CA VAL A 324 21.24 22.82 1.04
C VAL A 324 20.48 22.89 -0.29
N GLY A 325 20.66 23.98 -1.04
CA GLY A 325 20.09 24.12 -2.39
C GLY A 325 20.58 23.03 -3.35
N LYS A 326 21.89 22.72 -3.32
CA LYS A 326 22.48 21.60 -4.09
C LYS A 326 21.89 20.26 -3.69
N LEU A 327 21.70 20.02 -2.40
CA LEU A 327 21.13 18.79 -1.86
C LEU A 327 19.68 18.58 -2.30
N ALA A 328 18.84 19.61 -2.12
CA ALA A 328 17.45 19.58 -2.52
C ALA A 328 17.30 19.38 -4.04
N ARG A 329 18.09 20.11 -4.84
CA ARG A 329 18.14 19.93 -6.30
C ARG A 329 18.52 18.51 -6.68
N LYS A 330 19.54 17.94 -6.04
CA LYS A 330 19.97 16.55 -6.27
C LYS A 330 18.85 15.56 -5.97
N MET A 331 18.21 15.67 -4.81
CA MET A 331 17.09 14.82 -4.41
C MET A 331 15.93 14.92 -5.40
N THR A 332 15.59 16.13 -5.87
CA THR A 332 14.53 16.32 -6.86
C THR A 332 14.86 15.69 -8.21
N LEU A 333 16.08 15.85 -8.73
CA LEU A 333 16.48 15.22 -9.99
C LEU A 333 16.39 13.69 -9.90
N VAL A 334 16.91 13.12 -8.81
CA VAL A 334 16.80 11.67 -8.54
C VAL A 334 15.35 11.24 -8.46
N ALA A 335 14.51 12.00 -7.76
CA ALA A 335 13.09 11.72 -7.64
C ALA A 335 12.38 11.76 -9.00
N LEU A 336 12.68 12.75 -9.85
CA LEU A 336 12.12 12.86 -11.21
C LEU A 336 12.50 11.64 -12.08
N TRP A 337 13.74 11.14 -11.96
CA TRP A 337 14.16 9.90 -12.63
C TRP A 337 13.41 8.68 -12.11
N CYS A 338 13.11 8.63 -10.82
CA CYS A 338 12.40 7.52 -10.20
C CYS A 338 10.91 7.46 -10.58
N ILE A 339 10.26 8.60 -10.84
CA ILE A 339 8.81 8.67 -11.10
C ILE A 339 8.43 8.64 -12.60
N GLN A 340 9.34 8.21 -13.47
CA GLN A 340 9.05 8.10 -14.90
C GLN A 340 7.88 7.13 -15.16
N MET A 341 7.09 7.42 -16.20
CA MET A 341 5.88 6.64 -16.48
C MET A 341 6.18 5.18 -16.80
N LYS A 342 7.11 4.91 -17.71
CA LYS A 342 7.49 3.54 -18.06
C LYS A 342 8.47 2.98 -17.02
N PRO A 343 8.28 1.74 -16.53
CA PRO A 343 9.19 1.13 -15.56
C PRO A 343 10.63 1.00 -16.06
N MET A 344 10.82 0.84 -17.36
CA MET A 344 12.15 0.67 -17.98
C MET A 344 13.00 1.93 -17.88
N ASP A 345 12.38 3.10 -17.91
CA ASP A 345 13.06 4.40 -17.88
C ASP A 345 13.51 4.79 -16.46
N ARG A 346 12.97 4.11 -15.44
CA ARG A 346 13.36 4.33 -14.03
C ARG A 346 14.71 3.66 -13.73
N PRO A 347 15.61 4.29 -12.96
CA PRO A 347 16.85 3.66 -12.52
C PRO A 347 16.60 2.45 -11.61
N SER A 348 17.64 1.65 -11.36
CA SER A 348 17.64 0.69 -10.25
C SER A 348 18.01 1.38 -8.94
N MET A 349 17.65 0.80 -7.79
CA MET A 349 18.02 1.42 -6.49
C MET A 349 19.53 1.57 -6.29
N SER A 350 20.34 0.63 -6.80
CA SER A 350 21.80 0.77 -6.83
C SER A 350 22.26 2.00 -7.61
N LYS A 351 21.65 2.27 -8.78
CA LYS A 351 21.93 3.49 -9.55
C LYS A 351 21.43 4.75 -8.83
N VAL A 352 20.26 4.69 -8.19
CA VAL A 352 19.69 5.77 -7.37
C VAL A 352 20.64 6.16 -6.25
N MET A 353 21.21 5.20 -5.52
CA MET A 353 22.20 5.48 -4.48
C MET A 353 23.43 6.17 -5.06
N GLY A 354 23.99 5.66 -6.16
CA GLY A 354 25.11 6.32 -6.84
C GLY A 354 24.79 7.74 -7.34
N MET A 355 23.53 8.02 -7.72
CA MET A 355 23.10 9.37 -8.08
C MET A 355 22.96 10.30 -6.87
N LEU A 356 22.52 9.79 -5.72
CA LEU A 356 22.45 10.56 -4.48
C LEU A 356 23.85 10.85 -3.95
N GLU A 357 24.71 9.84 -3.84
CA GLU A 357 26.08 9.97 -3.32
C GLU A 357 27.00 10.78 -4.26
N GLY A 358 26.76 10.73 -5.57
CA GLY A 358 27.54 11.44 -6.58
C GLY A 358 27.33 12.96 -6.63
N GLU A 359 28.06 13.62 -7.52
CA GLU A 359 27.96 15.07 -7.70
C GLU A 359 26.69 15.49 -8.45
N VAL A 360 26.03 16.56 -7.99
CA VAL A 360 24.78 17.06 -8.60
C VAL A 360 24.98 17.54 -10.04
N GLY A 361 26.17 18.07 -10.38
CA GLY A 361 26.47 18.59 -11.72
C GLY A 361 26.52 17.52 -12.81
N LEU A 362 26.63 16.24 -12.43
CA LEU A 362 26.62 15.12 -13.36
C LEU A 362 25.20 14.60 -13.66
N LEU A 363 24.19 15.10 -12.93
CA LEU A 363 22.80 14.66 -13.11
C LEU A 363 22.11 15.46 -14.21
N GLN A 364 21.65 14.73 -15.23
CA GLN A 364 20.80 15.29 -16.27
C GLN A 364 19.35 15.38 -15.79
N ILE A 365 18.62 16.38 -16.30
CA ILE A 365 17.18 16.49 -16.10
C ILE A 365 16.52 15.38 -16.92
N PRO A 366 15.69 14.50 -16.31
CA PRO A 366 14.97 13.45 -17.05
C PRO A 366 13.86 14.05 -17.92
N PRO A 367 13.16 13.25 -18.74
CA PRO A 367 11.92 13.69 -19.38
C PRO A 367 10.86 14.14 -18.37
N LYS A 368 10.03 15.11 -18.78
CA LYS A 368 8.93 15.63 -17.95
C LYS A 368 7.97 14.50 -17.55
N PRO A 369 7.71 14.29 -16.24
CA PRO A 369 6.76 13.29 -15.79
C PRO A 369 5.35 13.62 -16.30
N THR A 370 4.67 12.66 -16.91
CA THR A 370 3.27 12.78 -17.33
C THR A 370 2.35 12.11 -16.33
N PHE A 371 1.13 12.62 -16.19
CA PHE A 371 0.14 12.10 -15.23
C PHE A 371 -0.70 10.94 -15.81
N TYR A 372 -0.77 10.86 -17.14
CA TYR A 372 -1.49 9.84 -17.88
C TYR A 372 -0.61 9.33 -19.03
N PRO A 373 -0.70 8.04 -19.39
CA PRO A 373 -0.05 7.57 -20.60
C PRO A 373 -0.68 8.27 -21.82
N GLN A 374 0.12 8.84 -22.70
CA GLN A 374 -0.36 9.23 -24.02
C GLN A 374 -0.67 7.95 -24.81
N GLU A 375 -1.88 7.87 -25.37
CA GLU A 375 -2.18 6.84 -26.36
C GLU A 375 -1.26 7.07 -27.56
N VAL A 376 -0.53 6.04 -27.95
CA VAL A 376 0.22 6.06 -29.21
C VAL A 376 -0.82 6.01 -30.31
N SER A 377 -1.13 7.16 -30.92
CA SER A 377 -1.81 7.18 -32.21
C SER A 377 -0.89 6.45 -33.19
N VAL A 378 -1.30 5.27 -33.64
CA VAL A 378 -0.69 4.61 -34.79
C VAL A 378 -0.88 5.58 -35.94
N ALA A 379 0.19 6.27 -36.34
CA ALA A 379 0.18 7.04 -37.56
C ALA A 379 0.00 6.01 -38.70
N GLU A 380 -1.15 6.09 -39.37
CA GLU A 380 -1.38 5.40 -40.63
C GLU A 380 -0.29 5.87 -41.61
N ASP A 381 0.63 4.97 -41.94
CA ASP A 381 1.61 5.16 -42.99
C ASP A 381 0.86 5.12 -44.33
N HIS A 382 0.45 6.30 -44.81
CA HIS A 382 -0.02 6.51 -46.16
C HIS A 382 1.17 6.43 -47.14
N GLY A 383 1.56 5.21 -47.47
CA GLY A 383 2.41 4.89 -48.62
C GLY A 383 1.58 4.38 -49.79
N ILE A 384 1.16 5.29 -50.67
CA ILE A 384 0.51 4.97 -51.95
C ILE A 384 1.54 4.29 -52.88
N SER A 385 1.23 3.10 -53.38
CA SER A 385 1.70 2.66 -54.70
C SER A 385 0.62 1.82 -55.38
N SER A 386 0.25 2.28 -56.58
CA SER A 386 -0.81 1.82 -57.47
C SER A 386 -0.57 0.46 -58.11
N SER A 387 -1.64 -0.33 -58.26
CA SER A 387 -1.93 -1.06 -59.50
C SER A 387 -3.41 -1.47 -59.52
N SER A 388 -4.09 -1.15 -60.62
CA SER A 388 -5.53 -1.36 -60.81
C SER A 388 -5.89 -2.80 -61.13
N SER A 389 -7.11 -3.18 -60.78
CA SER A 389 -7.95 -4.04 -61.62
C SER A 389 -9.40 -3.95 -61.15
N ASP A 390 -10.24 -3.61 -62.11
CA ASP A 390 -11.67 -3.31 -62.07
C ASP A 390 -12.55 -4.42 -61.47
N ILE A 391 -13.74 -4.04 -60.96
CA ILE A 391 -15.04 -4.30 -61.62
C ILE A 391 -16.21 -3.87 -60.70
N ASP A 392 -17.07 -3.04 -61.28
CA ASP A 392 -18.42 -2.64 -60.88
C ASP A 392 -19.31 -3.77 -60.37
N ILE A 393 -20.14 -3.50 -59.34
CA ILE A 393 -21.58 -3.82 -59.37
C ILE A 393 -22.34 -2.72 -58.59
N SER A 394 -23.00 -1.83 -59.34
CA SER A 394 -24.17 -1.09 -58.90
C SER A 394 -25.33 -2.05 -58.61
N ILE A 395 -26.15 -1.76 -57.59
CA ILE A 395 -27.61 -1.57 -57.73
C ILE A 395 -28.18 -1.12 -56.37
N THR A 396 -28.84 0.02 -56.45
CA THR A 396 -29.82 0.58 -55.52
C THR A 396 -31.00 -0.36 -55.29
N ASN A 397 -31.35 -0.60 -54.02
CA ASN A 397 -32.65 -0.26 -53.44
C ASN A 397 -32.59 -0.32 -51.92
#